data_AF-A0AA38GFU9-F1
#
_entry.id   AF-A0AA38GFU9-F1
#
_cell.length_a   1.000
_cell.length_b   1.000
_cell.length_c   1.000
_cell.angle_alpha   90.00
_cell.angle_beta   90.00
_cell.angle_gamma   90.00
#
_symmetry.space_group_name_H-M   'P 1'
#
loop_
_entity.id
_entity.type
_entity.pdbx_description
1 polymer ?
#
loop_
_entity_poly.entity_id
_entity_poly.type
_entity_poly.pdbx_seq_one_letter_code
_entity_poly.pdbx_strand_id
1 'polypeptide(L)'
;SYAKTPLKPQPDPLTTVLFQGFNWESWKSPSWYNVLKSSAKDVADAGVTDVWFPPPSQSVAPQGYLPGKLYDLDSSKYGSLE
;
A
#
# COMPACT_ATOMS: atom_id res chain seq x y z
N SER A 1 10.12 -34.08 -0.99
CA SER A 1 8.80 -33.83 -0.37
C SER A 1 8.64 -32.32 -0.22
N TYR A 2 7.74 -31.69 -0.98
CA TYR A 2 7.44 -30.27 -0.78
C TYR A 2 6.47 -30.15 0.39
N ALA A 3 6.93 -29.58 1.51
CA ALA A 3 6.04 -29.23 2.61
C ALA A 3 5.07 -28.15 2.09
N LYS A 4 3.77 -28.43 2.13
CA LYS A 4 2.74 -27.41 1.88
C LYS A 4 2.83 -26.41 3.04
N THR A 5 3.33 -25.22 2.76
CA THR A 5 3.19 -24.09 3.69
C THR A 5 1.71 -23.98 4.09
N PRO A 6 1.38 -23.86 5.38
CA PRO A 6 0.00 -23.67 5.80
C PRO A 6 -0.57 -22.46 5.07
N LEU A 7 -1.74 -22.61 4.46
CA LEU A 7 -2.45 -21.48 3.89
C LEU A 7 -2.69 -20.49 5.02
N LYS A 8 -2.26 -19.23 4.84
CA LYS A 8 -2.60 -18.14 5.76
C LYS A 8 -4.12 -18.15 5.92
N PRO A 9 -4.67 -18.00 7.15
CA PRO A 9 -6.10 -17.79 7.32
C PRO A 9 -6.52 -16.64 6.41
N GLN A 10 -7.49 -16.90 5.54
CA GLN A 10 -8.06 -15.84 4.72
C GLN A 10 -8.78 -14.88 5.67
N PRO A 11 -8.64 -13.55 5.50
CA PRO A 11 -9.44 -12.59 6.24
C PRO A 11 -10.91 -12.95 6.09
N ASP A 12 -11.66 -12.99 7.19
CA ASP A 12 -13.11 -13.15 7.09
C ASP A 12 -13.66 -11.87 6.44
N PRO A 13 -14.22 -11.94 5.21
CA PRO A 13 -14.68 -10.77 4.49
C PRO A 13 -15.78 -10.00 5.24
N LEU A 14 -16.43 -10.61 6.22
CA LEU A 14 -17.43 -9.97 7.09
C LEU A 14 -16.81 -9.10 8.18
N THR A 15 -15.51 -9.24 8.44
CA THR A 15 -14.76 -8.47 9.45
C THR A 15 -13.82 -7.43 8.82
N THR A 16 -13.68 -7.44 7.50
CA THR A 16 -12.77 -6.53 6.80
C THR A 16 -13.37 -5.12 6.70
N VAL A 17 -12.63 -4.16 7.24
CA VAL A 17 -12.87 -2.73 7.05
C VAL A 17 -11.69 -2.17 6.26
N LEU A 18 -11.91 -1.95 4.96
CA LEU A 18 -10.89 -1.47 4.03
C LEU A 18 -10.79 0.06 4.05
N PHE A 19 -9.57 0.58 4.16
CA PHE A 19 -9.27 2.00 4.03
C PHE A 19 -8.43 2.27 2.78
N GLN A 20 -8.92 3.14 1.90
CA GLN A 20 -8.11 3.65 0.79
C GLN A 20 -7.11 4.68 1.33
N GLY A 21 -5.85 4.28 1.49
CA GLY A 21 -4.80 5.08 2.12
C GLY A 21 -4.17 6.12 1.19
N PHE A 22 -4.84 6.57 0.13
CA PHE A 22 -4.29 7.55 -0.80
C PHE A 22 -5.39 8.24 -1.58
N ASN A 23 -5.06 9.41 -2.13
CA ASN A 23 -5.89 10.14 -3.07
C ASN A 23 -5.07 10.47 -4.34
N TRP A 24 -5.68 11.23 -5.25
CA TRP A 24 -5.07 11.60 -6.52
C TRP A 24 -3.82 12.48 -6.40
N GLU A 25 -3.66 13.20 -5.29
CA GLU A 25 -2.59 14.14 -5.03
C GLU A 25 -1.53 13.62 -4.06
N SER A 26 -1.72 12.42 -3.48
CA SER A 26 -0.79 11.80 -2.54
C SER A 26 0.65 11.70 -3.06
N TRP A 27 0.84 11.60 -4.39
CA TRP A 27 2.17 11.58 -5.04
C TRP A 27 2.94 12.90 -4.93
N LYS A 28 2.25 14.01 -4.61
CA LYS A 28 2.87 15.32 -4.40
C LYS A 28 3.55 15.41 -3.04
N SER A 29 3.23 14.51 -2.11
CA SER A 29 3.94 14.39 -0.84
C SER A 29 5.37 13.96 -1.10
N PRO A 30 6.37 14.55 -0.41
CA PRO A 30 7.76 14.10 -0.53
C PRO A 30 7.94 12.64 -0.05
N SER A 31 7.02 12.13 0.78
CA SER A 31 7.07 10.75 1.27
C SER A 31 5.69 10.32 1.79
N TRP A 32 4.79 9.89 0.89
CA TRP A 32 3.44 9.46 1.27
C TRP A 32 3.43 8.24 2.20
N TYR A 33 4.36 7.30 2.03
CA TYR A 33 4.47 6.14 2.92
C TYR A 33 4.79 6.53 4.37
N ASN A 34 5.55 7.61 4.59
CA ASN A 34 5.83 8.11 5.94
C ASN A 34 4.60 8.78 6.57
N VAL A 35 3.76 9.45 5.76
CA VAL A 35 2.45 9.96 6.22
C VAL A 35 1.60 8.79 6.69
N LEU A 36 1.45 7.74 5.87
CA LEU A 36 0.69 6.55 6.24
C LEU A 36 1.23 5.85 7.48
N LYS A 37 2.56 5.72 7.60
CA LYS A 37 3.22 5.14 8.77
C LYS A 37 2.91 5.93 10.05
N SER A 38 2.89 7.26 9.98
CA SER A 38 2.57 8.12 11.13
C SER A 38 1.11 8.01 11.57
N SER A 39 0.19 7.76 10.63
CA SER A 39 -1.25 7.62 10.90
C SER A 39 -1.71 6.18 11.15
N ALA A 40 -0.82 5.19 11.03
CA ALA A 40 -1.19 3.77 11.09
C ALA A 40 -1.89 3.38 12.40
N LYS A 41 -1.46 3.95 13.53
CA LYS A 41 -2.09 3.71 14.83
C LYS A 41 -3.52 4.24 14.87
N ASP A 42 -3.74 5.48 14.45
CA ASP A 42 -5.06 6.11 14.49
C ASP A 42 -6.04 5.40 13.55
N VAL A 43 -5.55 4.96 12.38
CA VAL A 43 -6.31 4.15 11.42
C VAL A 43 -6.72 2.81 12.03
N ALA A 44 -5.81 2.12 12.73
CA ALA A 44 -6.12 0.87 13.41
C ALA A 44 -7.11 1.07 14.58
N ASP A 45 -6.92 2.13 15.39
CA ASP A 45 -7.81 2.47 16.51
C ASP A 45 -9.24 2.83 16.01
N ALA A 46 -9.37 3.29 14.76
CA ALA A 46 -10.66 3.51 14.10
C ALA A 46 -11.36 2.22 13.61
N GLY A 47 -10.74 1.04 13.81
CA GLY A 47 -11.29 -0.25 13.42
C GLY A 47 -11.03 -0.67 11.98
N VAL A 48 -10.12 0.02 11.27
CA VAL A 48 -9.66 -0.41 9.94
C VAL A 48 -8.80 -1.65 10.08
N THR A 49 -9.06 -2.65 9.22
CA THR A 49 -8.32 -3.92 9.22
C THR A 49 -7.29 -3.96 8.10
N ASP A 50 -7.56 -3.31 6.98
CA ASP A 50 -6.78 -3.40 5.76
C ASP A 50 -6.60 -2.02 5.12
N VAL A 51 -5.39 -1.73 4.64
CA VAL A 51 -5.09 -0.48 3.93
C VAL A 51 -4.78 -0.81 2.47
N TRP A 52 -5.52 -0.18 1.56
CA TRP A 52 -5.20 -0.19 0.15
C TRP A 52 -4.15 0.89 -0.15
N PHE A 53 -2.96 0.46 -0.57
CA PHE A 53 -1.85 1.33 -0.95
C PHE A 53 -1.90 1.72 -2.45
N PRO A 54 -1.31 2.86 -2.82
CA PRO A 54 -1.17 3.24 -4.23
C PRO A 54 -0.20 2.29 -4.96
N PRO A 55 -0.24 2.23 -6.31
CA PRO A 55 0.68 1.39 -7.09
C PRO A 55 2.15 1.70 -6.74
N PRO A 56 2.94 0.70 -6.32
CA PRO A 56 4.28 0.93 -5.76
C PRO A 56 5.39 0.91 -6.82
N SER A 57 5.09 0.56 -8.07
CA SER A 57 6.08 0.44 -9.13
C SER A 57 6.37 1.77 -9.82
N GLN A 58 7.53 1.85 -10.47
CA GLN A 58 7.86 2.89 -11.43
C GLN A 58 6.73 3.10 -12.45
N SER A 59 6.27 4.34 -12.58
CA SER A 59 5.23 4.70 -13.53
C SER A 59 5.60 5.98 -14.28
N VAL A 60 5.16 6.06 -15.53
CA VAL A 60 5.27 7.26 -16.37
C VAL A 60 4.32 8.35 -15.88
N ALA A 61 3.12 7.95 -15.44
CA ALA A 61 2.20 8.85 -14.74
C ALA A 61 2.58 8.93 -13.25
N PRO A 62 2.62 10.12 -12.63
CA PRO A 62 3.02 10.27 -11.24
C PRO A 62 2.08 9.58 -10.24
N GLN A 63 0.85 9.24 -10.64
CA GLN A 63 -0.14 8.52 -9.83
C GLN A 63 0.07 6.99 -9.79
N GLY A 64 1.03 6.44 -10.54
CA GLY A 64 1.32 5.00 -10.51
C GLY A 64 0.56 4.13 -11.54
N TYR A 65 -0.42 4.68 -12.27
CA TYR A 65 -1.31 3.91 -13.15
C TYR A 65 -0.79 3.64 -14.57
N LEU A 66 0.43 4.08 -14.91
CA LEU A 66 1.11 3.74 -16.17
C LEU A 66 2.47 3.08 -15.88
N PRO A 67 2.47 1.86 -15.33
CA PRO A 67 3.69 1.20 -14.89
C PRO A 67 4.59 0.82 -16.07
N GLY A 68 5.88 1.12 -15.95
CA GLY A 68 6.90 0.71 -16.92
C GLY A 68 7.72 -0.47 -16.41
N LYS A 69 8.30 -0.32 -15.22
CA LYS A 69 9.14 -1.33 -14.57
C LYS A 69 8.49 -1.82 -13.27
N LEU A 70 7.85 -2.98 -13.32
CA LEU A 70 7.07 -3.51 -12.18
C LEU A 70 7.91 -3.81 -10.92
N TYR A 71 9.18 -4.17 -11.09
CA TYR A 71 10.09 -4.52 -9.99
C TYR A 71 10.89 -3.33 -9.43
N ASP A 72 10.76 -2.16 -10.05
CA ASP A 72 11.44 -0.95 -9.61
C ASP A 72 10.50 -0.21 -8.64
N LEU A 73 10.69 -0.47 -7.35
CA LEU A 73 9.85 0.07 -6.26
C LEU A 73 10.41 1.38 -5.69
N ASP A 74 11.70 1.66 -5.90
CA ASP A 74 12.37 2.84 -5.37
C ASP A 74 12.08 4.11 -6.17
N SER A 75 11.66 3.96 -7.42
CA SER A 75 11.31 5.08 -8.31
C SER A 75 9.84 5.50 -8.25
N SER A 76 9.06 4.91 -7.35
CA SER A 76 7.70 5.38 -7.03
C SER A 76 7.73 6.81 -6.48
N LYS A 77 6.73 7.61 -6.86
CA LYS A 77 6.56 8.97 -6.28
C LYS A 77 6.03 8.95 -4.85
N TYR A 78 5.55 7.80 -4.38
CA TYR A 78 4.96 7.66 -3.06
C TYR A 78 6.01 7.41 -1.94
N GLY A 79 7.24 7.04 -2.33
CA GLY A 79 8.37 6.76 -1.44
C GLY A 79 9.22 5.58 -1.94
N SER A 80 10.36 5.35 -1.30
CA SER A 80 11.24 4.19 -1.53
C SER A 80 11.01 3.09 -0.49
N LEU A 81 11.73 1.98 -0.59
CA LEU A 81 11.58 0.81 0.29
C LEU A 81 12.01 1.01 1.77
N GLU A 82 12.64 2.15 2.11
CA GLU A 82 13.25 2.45 3.43
C GLU A 82 12.33 3.20 4.41
#